data_AF-A0A8J7ABZ8-F1
#
_entry.id   AF-A0A8J7ABZ8-F1
#
_cell.length_a   1.000
_cell.length_b   1.000
_cell.length_c   1.000
_cell.angle_alpha   90.00
_cell.angle_beta   90.00
_cell.angle_gamma   90.00
#
_symmetry.space_group_name_H-M   'P 1'
#
loop_
_entity.id
_entity.type
_entity.pdbx_description
1 polymer ?
#
loop_
_entity_poly.entity_id
_entity_poly.type
_entity_poly.pdbx_seq_one_letter_code
_entity_poly.pdbx_strand_id
1 'polypeptide(L)'
;MSFKPANCDNSSASQVVCALYEAINRRDVEAAIALIDEQCLYQDLNFPKPHQGKAAVRELFEASCKSVPADFQFVIDQVAGEGLSAGMLWHVQIDGIPFPNGRGSSFYRLSPETGLIIFARDVVEPPLKPGKAAFVLIRAVSPLVRRFLASSDDSDPRPEQERSESRSWLSISFWLLTAIYVYVLLLSPPGQLLPGAPIWAIRPETLREILNESLNFFFVLPILDWLGLASAPEVHPTSQAFFNFAEAWIFMFLPLLLCDRRGRRLPKVAIWGAAMFLTNVFLMPYMALRQNAPTPLPEPPQKGPLARTFGWTGIAVGAIAILWFLTAQPEAGELSQRLQYFIEQVQTDRVTIAFCVDLVLFGLFQAVLMGAVIPSGRQLRGLRLIPFWGLAIWLIL
;
A
#
# COMPACT_ATOMS: atom_id res chain seq x y z
N MET A 1 7.67 5.40 -34.71
CA MET A 1 6.56 5.28 -35.68
C MET A 1 5.66 6.47 -35.46
N SER A 2 5.53 7.37 -36.43
CA SER A 2 4.59 8.48 -36.39
C SER A 2 3.18 7.90 -36.58
N PHE A 3 2.33 8.01 -35.56
CA PHE A 3 0.92 7.60 -35.65
C PHE A 3 0.19 8.63 -36.51
N LYS A 4 -0.29 8.21 -37.68
CA LYS A 4 -1.30 8.94 -38.46
C LYS A 4 -2.64 8.79 -37.73
N PRO A 5 -3.44 9.85 -37.56
CA PRO A 5 -4.79 9.71 -37.00
C PRO A 5 -5.62 8.77 -37.88
N ALA A 6 -6.33 7.84 -37.25
CA ALA A 6 -7.16 6.86 -37.94
C ALA A 6 -8.41 7.52 -38.54
N ASN A 7 -8.83 7.03 -39.71
CA ASN A 7 -10.15 7.33 -40.27
C ASN A 7 -11.21 6.59 -39.42
N CYS A 8 -12.24 7.26 -38.92
CA CYS A 8 -13.34 6.58 -38.23
C CYS A 8 -14.02 5.60 -39.20
N ASP A 9 -14.21 4.35 -38.75
CA ASP A 9 -14.93 3.32 -39.50
C ASP A 9 -16.40 3.73 -39.75
N ASN A 10 -17.02 3.26 -40.82
CA ASN A 10 -18.36 3.67 -41.29
C ASN A 10 -19.53 3.09 -40.48
N SER A 11 -19.28 2.39 -39.37
CA SER A 11 -20.35 1.88 -38.49
C SER A 11 -21.01 3.01 -37.70
N SER A 12 -22.33 2.91 -37.46
CA SER A 12 -23.08 3.91 -36.67
C SER A 12 -22.52 4.05 -35.25
N ALA A 13 -22.07 2.95 -34.64
CA ALA A 13 -21.44 2.96 -33.33
C ALA A 13 -20.10 3.72 -33.31
N SER A 14 -19.25 3.50 -34.31
CA SER A 14 -17.97 4.22 -34.43
C SER A 14 -18.19 5.72 -34.57
N GLN A 15 -19.18 6.14 -35.37
CA GLN A 15 -19.50 7.55 -35.59
C GLN A 15 -20.00 8.24 -34.31
N VAL A 16 -20.92 7.60 -33.57
CA VAL A 16 -21.45 8.15 -32.31
C VAL A 16 -20.34 8.29 -31.26
N VAL A 17 -19.43 7.32 -31.17
CA VAL A 17 -18.31 7.36 -30.21
C VAL A 17 -17.26 8.41 -30.63
N CYS A 18 -16.92 8.51 -31.93
CA CYS A 18 -16.03 9.58 -32.40
C CYS A 18 -16.63 10.97 -32.06
N ALA A 19 -17.93 11.17 -32.29
CA ALA A 19 -18.62 12.41 -31.96
C ALA A 19 -18.62 12.74 -30.46
N LEU A 20 -18.70 11.71 -29.59
CA LEU A 20 -18.58 11.90 -28.14
C LEU A 20 -17.21 12.48 -27.77
N TYR A 21 -16.12 11.89 -28.28
CA TYR A 21 -14.76 12.35 -27.97
C TYR A 21 -14.51 13.76 -28.51
N GLU A 22 -15.04 14.09 -29.69
CA GLU A 22 -14.99 15.44 -30.23
C GLU A 22 -15.73 16.45 -29.34
N ALA A 23 -16.91 16.10 -28.82
CA ALA A 23 -17.65 16.94 -27.88
C ALA A 23 -16.88 17.15 -26.58
N ILE A 24 -16.30 16.09 -26.01
CA ILE A 24 -15.46 16.15 -24.80
C ILE A 24 -14.22 17.04 -25.04
N ASN A 25 -13.56 16.90 -26.18
CA ASN A 25 -12.41 17.73 -26.57
C ASN A 25 -12.75 19.21 -26.74
N ARG A 26 -13.98 19.53 -27.18
CA ARG A 26 -14.53 20.90 -27.21
C ARG A 26 -15.06 21.40 -25.86
N ARG A 27 -15.05 20.55 -24.83
CA ARG A 27 -15.65 20.81 -23.51
C ARG A 27 -17.16 21.09 -23.59
N ASP A 28 -17.81 20.55 -24.62
CA ASP A 28 -19.24 20.72 -24.87
C ASP A 28 -20.01 19.57 -24.22
N VAL A 29 -20.33 19.75 -22.94
CA VAL A 29 -21.04 18.75 -22.14
C VAL A 29 -22.45 18.49 -22.69
N GLU A 30 -23.11 19.51 -23.24
CA GLU A 30 -24.46 19.34 -23.81
C GLU A 30 -24.43 18.46 -25.05
N ALA A 31 -23.49 18.70 -25.96
CA ALA A 31 -23.29 17.84 -27.13
C ALA A 31 -22.90 16.41 -26.72
N ALA A 32 -22.05 16.26 -25.70
CA ALA A 32 -21.67 14.95 -25.20
C ALA A 32 -22.86 14.18 -24.59
N ILE A 33 -23.66 14.84 -23.75
CA ILE A 33 -24.82 14.21 -23.08
C ILE A 33 -25.98 13.94 -24.03
N ALA A 34 -26.10 14.68 -25.14
CA ALA A 34 -27.07 14.36 -26.19
C ALA A 34 -26.86 12.97 -26.81
N LEU A 35 -25.64 12.41 -26.71
CA LEU A 35 -25.27 11.09 -27.23
C LEU A 35 -25.48 9.96 -26.20
N ILE A 36 -25.90 10.27 -24.98
CA ILE A 36 -26.03 9.33 -23.86
C ILE A 36 -27.49 8.96 -23.64
N ASP A 37 -27.75 7.66 -23.55
CA ASP A 37 -29.06 7.10 -23.23
C ASP A 37 -29.46 7.39 -21.77
N GLU A 38 -30.75 7.56 -21.50
CA GLU A 38 -31.27 7.84 -20.14
C GLU A 38 -30.83 6.76 -19.13
N GLN A 39 -30.73 5.50 -19.56
CA GLN A 39 -30.34 4.37 -18.71
C GLN A 39 -28.87 3.96 -18.84
N CYS A 40 -28.01 4.85 -19.36
CA CYS A 40 -26.62 4.52 -19.64
C CYS A 40 -25.86 4.03 -18.38
N LEU A 41 -25.11 2.94 -18.55
CA LEU A 41 -24.14 2.47 -17.56
C LEU A 41 -22.72 2.80 -18.03
N TYR A 42 -22.10 3.79 -17.38
CA TYR A 42 -20.75 4.26 -17.71
C TYR A 42 -19.74 3.75 -16.67
N GLN A 43 -18.75 2.98 -17.13
CA GLN A 43 -17.71 2.37 -16.30
C GLN A 43 -16.34 2.97 -16.59
N ASP A 44 -16.02 4.08 -15.95
CA ASP A 44 -14.65 4.56 -15.88
C ASP A 44 -13.91 3.83 -14.75
N LEU A 45 -12.92 3.01 -15.09
CA LEU A 45 -12.19 2.18 -14.12
C LEU A 45 -11.23 2.98 -13.23
N ASN A 46 -11.10 4.29 -13.41
CA ASN A 46 -10.46 5.17 -12.42
C ASN A 46 -11.34 5.37 -11.17
N PHE A 47 -12.65 5.10 -11.28
CA PHE A 47 -13.59 5.22 -10.18
C PHE A 47 -14.06 3.84 -9.67
N PRO A 48 -14.30 3.69 -8.36
CA PRO A 48 -14.65 2.39 -7.77
C PRO A 48 -16.09 1.94 -8.07
N LYS A 49 -16.97 2.85 -8.52
CA LYS A 49 -18.37 2.58 -8.82
C LYS A 49 -18.72 3.09 -10.23
N PRO A 50 -19.58 2.38 -10.97
CA PRO A 50 -20.10 2.87 -12.24
C PRO A 50 -21.01 4.09 -12.05
N HIS A 51 -21.05 4.97 -13.05
CA HIS A 51 -22.02 6.04 -13.16
C HIS A 51 -23.28 5.48 -13.84
N GLN A 52 -24.41 5.52 -13.13
CA GLN A 52 -25.67 4.93 -13.57
C GLN A 52 -26.68 6.00 -13.94
N GLY A 53 -27.17 5.93 -15.18
CA GLY A 53 -28.12 6.87 -15.76
C GLY A 53 -27.46 8.16 -16.26
N LYS A 54 -28.13 8.83 -17.19
CA LYS A 54 -27.63 10.01 -17.89
C LYS A 54 -27.24 11.16 -16.97
N ALA A 55 -27.95 11.35 -15.86
CA ALA A 55 -27.62 12.37 -14.86
C ALA A 55 -26.23 12.13 -14.22
N ALA A 56 -25.92 10.89 -13.85
CA ALA A 56 -24.61 10.56 -13.26
C ALA A 56 -23.47 10.64 -14.28
N VAL A 57 -23.75 10.36 -15.57
CA VAL A 57 -22.80 10.54 -16.67
C VAL A 57 -22.54 12.02 -16.93
N ARG A 58 -23.57 12.87 -16.84
CA ARG A 58 -23.43 14.33 -16.92
C ARG A 58 -22.49 14.88 -15.85
N GLU A 59 -22.68 14.46 -14.60
CA GLU A 59 -21.79 14.87 -13.50
C GLU A 59 -20.33 14.48 -13.78
N LEU A 60 -20.08 13.28 -14.32
CA LEU A 60 -18.75 12.83 -14.73
C LEU A 60 -18.15 13.73 -15.81
N PHE A 61 -18.92 14.05 -16.86
CA PHE A 61 -18.43 14.89 -17.96
C PHE A 61 -18.19 16.33 -17.53
N GLU A 62 -19.06 16.89 -16.68
CA GLU A 62 -18.86 18.23 -16.11
C GLU A 62 -17.62 18.29 -15.22
N ALA A 63 -17.44 17.31 -14.34
CA ALA A 63 -16.26 17.21 -13.49
C ALA A 63 -14.98 17.11 -14.33
N SER A 64 -15.00 16.28 -15.37
CA SER A 64 -13.87 16.10 -16.29
C SER A 64 -13.54 17.41 -17.03
N CYS A 65 -14.55 18.08 -17.60
CA CYS A 65 -14.34 19.32 -18.35
C CYS A 65 -13.86 20.49 -17.47
N LYS A 66 -14.26 20.55 -16.19
CA LYS A 66 -13.80 21.59 -15.24
C LYS A 66 -12.37 21.37 -14.75
N SER A 67 -11.94 20.12 -14.62
CA SER A 67 -10.67 19.76 -13.96
C SER A 67 -9.48 19.72 -14.91
N VAL A 68 -9.74 19.70 -16.22
CA VAL A 68 -8.76 19.39 -17.25
C VAL A 68 -8.39 20.65 -18.04
N PRO A 69 -7.10 20.97 -18.22
CA PRO A 69 -6.64 22.12 -19.00
C PRO A 69 -7.22 22.18 -20.43
N ALA A 70 -7.29 23.38 -21.02
CA ALA A 70 -7.89 23.59 -22.35
C ALA A 70 -7.11 22.89 -23.48
N ASP A 71 -5.79 22.77 -23.31
CA ASP A 71 -4.84 22.14 -24.23
C ASP A 71 -4.74 20.62 -24.07
N PHE A 72 -5.47 20.03 -23.12
CA PHE A 72 -5.56 18.57 -22.95
C PHE A 72 -6.56 17.99 -23.95
N GLN A 73 -6.11 17.04 -24.77
CA GLN A 73 -6.91 16.47 -25.85
C GLN A 73 -6.84 14.95 -25.82
N PHE A 74 -7.98 14.28 -25.99
CA PHE A 74 -8.02 12.87 -26.30
C PHE A 74 -7.85 12.67 -27.80
N VAL A 75 -6.79 11.98 -28.20
CA VAL A 75 -6.50 11.65 -29.59
C VAL A 75 -6.90 10.19 -29.83
N ILE A 76 -7.79 9.99 -30.81
CA ILE A 76 -8.22 8.65 -31.21
C ILE A 76 -7.12 8.03 -32.09
N ASP A 77 -6.50 6.97 -31.59
CA ASP A 77 -5.47 6.22 -32.31
C ASP A 77 -6.08 5.23 -33.31
N GLN A 78 -7.15 4.56 -32.88
CA GLN A 78 -7.87 3.59 -33.68
C GLN A 78 -9.29 3.44 -33.17
N VAL A 79 -10.24 3.24 -34.08
CA VAL A 79 -11.61 2.85 -33.75
C VAL A 79 -12.02 1.67 -34.62
N ALA A 80 -12.77 0.74 -34.05
CA ALA A 80 -13.35 -0.40 -34.75
C ALA A 80 -14.77 -0.60 -34.24
N GLY A 81 -15.75 -0.80 -35.13
CA GLY A 81 -17.13 -1.02 -34.72
C GLY A 81 -17.87 -1.96 -35.63
N GLU A 82 -18.78 -2.74 -35.05
CA GLU A 82 -19.66 -3.65 -35.77
C GLU A 82 -21.07 -3.56 -35.15
N GLY A 83 -22.07 -3.33 -36.00
CA GLY A 83 -23.46 -3.13 -35.57
C GLY A 83 -23.60 -2.00 -34.53
N LEU A 84 -24.00 -2.37 -33.31
CA LEU A 84 -24.25 -1.44 -32.20
C LEU A 84 -23.09 -1.37 -31.20
N SER A 85 -21.91 -1.89 -31.52
CA SER A 85 -20.75 -1.88 -30.61
C SER A 85 -19.54 -1.27 -31.28
N ALA A 86 -18.76 -0.50 -30.51
CA ALA A 86 -17.51 0.08 -30.96
C ALA A 86 -16.45 0.00 -29.85
N GLY A 87 -15.22 -0.32 -30.25
CA GLY A 87 -14.03 -0.25 -29.43
C GLY A 87 -13.07 0.80 -29.99
N MET A 88 -12.30 1.43 -29.11
CA MET A 88 -11.29 2.39 -29.52
C MET A 88 -10.03 2.34 -28.67
N LEU A 89 -8.94 2.77 -29.29
CA LEU A 89 -7.67 3.09 -28.66
C LEU A 89 -7.49 4.60 -28.74
N TRP A 90 -7.01 5.18 -27.65
CA TRP A 90 -6.75 6.60 -27.57
C TRP A 90 -5.53 6.89 -26.70
N HIS A 91 -4.97 8.06 -26.86
CA HIS A 91 -4.03 8.63 -25.92
C HIS A 91 -4.36 10.09 -25.66
N VAL A 92 -3.86 10.60 -24.55
CA VAL A 92 -3.97 12.00 -24.19
C VAL A 92 -2.75 12.76 -24.69
N GLN A 93 -2.97 13.98 -25.16
CA GLN A 93 -1.93 14.95 -25.44
C GLN A 93 -2.17 16.23 -24.64
N ILE A 94 -1.10 16.94 -24.31
CA ILE A 94 -1.13 18.32 -23.82
C ILE A 94 -0.28 19.14 -24.79
N ASP A 95 -0.85 20.19 -25.37
CA ASP A 95 -0.18 21.04 -26.38
C ASP A 95 0.42 20.24 -27.55
N GLY A 96 -0.31 19.23 -28.02
CA GLY A 96 0.14 18.33 -29.10
C GLY A 96 1.23 17.32 -28.71
N ILE A 97 1.68 17.33 -27.45
CA ILE A 97 2.70 16.40 -26.94
C ILE A 97 2.01 15.24 -26.22
N PRO A 98 2.29 13.97 -26.59
CA PRO A 98 1.75 12.80 -25.89
C PRO A 98 2.06 12.80 -24.39
N PHE A 99 1.01 12.68 -23.57
CA PHE A 99 1.13 12.65 -22.14
C PHE A 99 1.73 11.30 -21.67
N PRO A 100 2.79 11.30 -20.83
CA PRO A 100 3.39 10.07 -20.35
C PRO A 100 2.37 9.16 -19.65
N ASN A 101 2.33 7.89 -20.06
CA ASN A 101 1.37 6.88 -19.56
C ASN A 101 -0.11 7.30 -19.71
N GLY A 102 -0.42 8.23 -20.63
CA GLY A 102 -1.78 8.72 -20.88
C GLY A 102 -2.53 7.95 -21.97
N ARG A 103 -2.26 6.65 -22.13
CA ARG A 103 -2.96 5.81 -23.13
C ARG A 103 -4.20 5.18 -22.52
N GLY A 104 -5.19 4.86 -23.34
CA GLY A 104 -6.38 4.17 -22.91
C GLY A 104 -7.05 3.36 -24.01
N SER A 105 -7.99 2.54 -23.59
CA SER A 105 -8.88 1.81 -24.48
C SER A 105 -10.29 1.85 -23.92
N SER A 106 -11.25 2.02 -24.81
CA SER A 106 -12.65 2.16 -24.45
C SER A 106 -13.53 1.23 -25.28
N PHE A 107 -14.63 0.78 -24.69
CA PHE A 107 -15.65 -0.04 -25.35
C PHE A 107 -17.04 0.54 -25.09
N TYR A 108 -17.83 0.64 -26.15
CA TYR A 108 -19.16 1.24 -26.14
C TYR A 108 -20.19 0.31 -26.78
N ARG A 109 -21.43 0.44 -26.29
CA ARG A 109 -22.61 -0.17 -26.92
C ARG A 109 -23.70 0.88 -27.06
N LEU A 110 -24.35 0.89 -28.22
CA LEU A 110 -25.53 1.69 -28.50
C LEU A 110 -26.81 0.92 -28.14
N SER A 111 -27.83 1.64 -27.70
CA SER A 111 -29.19 1.14 -27.56
C SER A 111 -29.77 0.85 -28.96
N PRO A 112 -30.34 -0.34 -29.20
CA PRO A 112 -31.06 -0.63 -30.43
C PRO A 112 -32.28 0.29 -30.65
N GLU A 113 -32.85 0.81 -29.58
CA GLU A 113 -34.10 1.59 -29.59
C GLU A 113 -33.85 3.08 -29.87
N THR A 114 -32.82 3.65 -29.24
CA THR A 114 -32.53 5.09 -29.30
C THR A 114 -31.34 5.43 -30.19
N GLY A 115 -30.48 4.46 -30.49
CA GLY A 115 -29.19 4.71 -31.16
C GLY A 115 -28.15 5.43 -30.30
N LEU A 116 -28.46 5.71 -29.02
CA LEU A 116 -27.59 6.41 -28.08
C LEU A 116 -26.73 5.45 -27.27
N ILE A 117 -25.66 5.94 -26.64
CA ILE A 117 -24.76 5.12 -25.83
C ILE A 117 -25.48 4.66 -24.57
N ILE A 118 -25.72 3.34 -24.46
CA ILE A 118 -26.34 2.69 -23.29
C ILE A 118 -25.31 2.03 -22.38
N PHE A 119 -24.10 1.79 -22.88
CA PHE A 119 -22.99 1.26 -22.10
C PHE A 119 -21.66 1.83 -22.59
N ALA A 120 -20.81 2.20 -21.64
CA ALA A 120 -19.44 2.62 -21.88
C ALA A 120 -18.51 1.99 -20.84
N ARG A 121 -17.30 1.61 -21.25
CA ARG A 121 -16.23 1.24 -20.33
C ARG A 121 -14.91 1.82 -20.80
N ASP A 122 -14.26 2.56 -19.91
CA ASP A 122 -12.96 3.17 -20.15
C ASP A 122 -11.90 2.50 -19.28
N VAL A 123 -10.80 2.09 -19.92
CA VAL A 123 -9.63 1.50 -19.28
C VAL A 123 -8.43 2.39 -19.57
N VAL A 124 -7.91 3.03 -18.52
CA VAL A 124 -6.76 3.93 -18.62
C VAL A 124 -5.49 3.19 -18.22
N GLU A 125 -4.40 3.46 -18.95
CA GLU A 125 -3.09 2.96 -18.61
C GLU A 125 -2.69 3.41 -17.20
N PRO A 126 -2.24 2.50 -16.31
CA PRO A 126 -1.84 2.88 -14.97
C PRO A 126 -0.58 3.78 -15.02
N PRO A 127 -0.51 4.83 -14.18
CA PRO A 127 0.64 5.73 -14.14
C PRO A 127 1.92 5.01 -13.68
N LEU A 128 1.78 3.95 -12.89
CA LEU A 128 2.89 3.09 -12.46
C LEU A 128 2.90 1.79 -13.27
N LYS A 129 4.07 1.48 -13.86
CA LYS A 129 4.30 0.25 -14.64
C LYS A 129 5.21 -0.70 -13.87
N PRO A 130 4.67 -1.50 -12.94
CA PRO A 130 5.47 -2.40 -12.11
C PRO A 130 6.17 -3.53 -12.89
N GLY A 131 5.86 -3.72 -14.18
CA GLY A 131 6.56 -4.65 -15.07
C GLY A 131 6.64 -6.07 -14.50
N LYS A 132 7.85 -6.66 -14.50
CA LYS A 132 8.07 -8.01 -13.94
C LYS A 132 7.85 -8.09 -12.43
N ALA A 133 8.02 -6.98 -11.70
CA ALA A 133 7.82 -6.94 -10.26
C ALA A 133 6.34 -7.15 -9.87
N ALA A 134 5.41 -6.73 -10.74
CA ALA A 134 3.97 -6.99 -10.55
C ALA A 134 3.68 -8.49 -10.46
N PHE A 135 4.30 -9.30 -11.34
CA PHE A 135 4.11 -10.74 -11.35
C PHE A 135 4.75 -11.42 -10.13
N VAL A 136 5.88 -10.91 -9.65
CA VAL A 136 6.51 -11.39 -8.41
C VAL A 136 5.61 -11.09 -7.21
N LEU A 137 5.07 -9.86 -7.13
CA LEU A 137 4.16 -9.45 -6.08
C LEU A 137 2.86 -10.29 -6.12
N ILE A 138 2.23 -10.41 -7.30
CA ILE A 138 1.04 -11.25 -7.50
C ILE A 138 1.34 -12.69 -7.11
N ARG A 139 2.47 -13.28 -7.49
CA ARG A 139 2.83 -14.66 -7.09
C ARG A 139 3.06 -14.80 -5.59
N ALA A 140 3.72 -13.83 -4.96
CA ALA A 140 3.94 -13.81 -3.52
C ALA A 140 2.63 -13.70 -2.74
N VAL A 141 1.68 -12.86 -3.20
CA VAL A 141 0.39 -12.67 -2.52
C VAL A 141 -0.70 -13.64 -2.98
N SER A 142 -0.55 -14.31 -4.12
CA SER A 142 -1.55 -15.24 -4.69
C SER A 142 -2.00 -16.33 -3.72
N PRO A 143 -1.13 -17.01 -2.96
CA PRO A 143 -1.56 -18.00 -1.96
C PRO A 143 -2.40 -17.36 -0.84
N LEU A 144 -2.09 -16.12 -0.48
CA LEU A 144 -2.81 -15.37 0.54
C LEU A 144 -4.18 -14.92 0.02
N VAL A 145 -4.22 -14.32 -1.17
CA VAL A 145 -5.44 -13.87 -1.86
C VAL A 145 -6.35 -15.06 -2.16
N ARG A 146 -5.82 -16.20 -2.62
CA ARG A 146 -6.61 -17.42 -2.85
C ARG A 146 -7.21 -17.96 -1.56
N ARG A 147 -6.49 -17.92 -0.43
CA ARG A 147 -7.06 -18.31 0.87
C ARG A 147 -8.10 -17.30 1.37
N PHE A 148 -7.91 -16.02 1.06
CA PHE A 148 -8.87 -14.96 1.36
C PHE A 148 -10.17 -15.10 0.56
N LEU A 149 -10.05 -15.30 -0.75
CA LEU A 149 -11.16 -15.52 -1.66
C LEU A 149 -11.82 -16.88 -1.39
N ALA A 150 -11.06 -17.94 -1.08
CA ALA A 150 -11.63 -19.22 -0.65
C ALA A 150 -12.29 -19.15 0.74
N SER A 151 -11.89 -18.23 1.62
CA SER A 151 -12.65 -17.92 2.84
C SER A 151 -13.88 -17.05 2.60
N SER A 152 -14.03 -16.54 1.38
CA SER A 152 -15.21 -15.82 0.88
C SER A 152 -16.10 -16.72 0.01
N ASP A 153 -15.62 -17.91 -0.36
CA ASP A 153 -16.35 -18.93 -1.10
C ASP A 153 -17.26 -19.68 -0.13
N ASP A 154 -18.51 -19.85 -0.53
CA ASP A 154 -19.65 -20.10 0.34
C ASP A 154 -19.79 -21.57 0.78
N SER A 155 -18.68 -22.24 1.04
CA SER A 155 -18.63 -23.65 1.41
C SER A 155 -18.53 -23.87 2.93
N ASP A 156 -19.17 -23.04 3.75
CA ASP A 156 -19.30 -23.25 5.19
C ASP A 156 -20.79 -23.53 5.50
N PRO A 157 -21.17 -24.72 5.96
CA PRO A 157 -22.57 -25.15 6.08
C PRO A 157 -23.34 -24.48 7.23
N ARG A 158 -22.83 -23.38 7.79
CA ARG A 158 -23.41 -22.69 8.95
C ARG A 158 -24.34 -21.55 8.52
N PRO A 159 -25.51 -21.38 9.17
CA PRO A 159 -26.50 -20.37 8.79
C PRO A 159 -25.94 -18.93 8.91
N GLU A 160 -26.32 -18.05 7.99
CA GLU A 160 -25.83 -16.66 7.88
C GLU A 160 -25.94 -15.84 9.18
N GLN A 161 -26.91 -16.16 10.03
CA GLN A 161 -27.13 -15.54 11.33
C GLN A 161 -25.97 -15.78 12.32
N GLU A 162 -25.36 -16.97 12.32
CA GLU A 162 -24.17 -17.28 13.16
C GLU A 162 -22.88 -16.66 12.61
N ARG A 163 -22.80 -16.45 11.28
CA ARG A 163 -21.67 -15.77 10.61
C ARG A 163 -21.62 -14.27 10.97
N SER A 164 -22.78 -13.62 11.07
CA SER A 164 -22.90 -12.21 11.43
C SER A 164 -22.50 -11.95 12.90
N GLU A 165 -22.83 -12.86 13.82
CA GLU A 165 -22.46 -12.73 15.24
C GLU A 165 -20.97 -13.01 15.51
N SER A 166 -20.31 -13.81 14.66
CA SER A 166 -18.91 -14.21 14.85
C SER A 166 -17.86 -13.18 14.39
N ARG A 167 -18.24 -12.12 13.68
CA ARG A 167 -17.28 -11.10 13.22
C ARG A 167 -16.94 -10.19 14.40
N SER A 168 -15.90 -10.56 15.14
CA SER A 168 -15.39 -9.77 16.27
C SER A 168 -15.20 -8.31 15.83
N TRP A 169 -15.91 -7.38 16.47
CA TRP A 169 -15.82 -5.94 16.19
C TRP A 169 -14.36 -5.44 16.18
N LEU A 170 -13.50 -6.03 17.02
CA LEU A 170 -12.06 -5.80 17.03
C LEU A 170 -11.38 -6.07 15.67
N SER A 171 -11.79 -7.11 14.94
CA SER A 171 -11.28 -7.42 13.60
C SER A 171 -11.62 -6.29 12.62
N ILE A 172 -12.88 -5.82 12.65
CA ILE A 172 -13.35 -4.71 11.82
C ILE A 172 -12.57 -3.44 12.16
N SER A 173 -12.38 -3.15 13.45
CA SER A 173 -11.58 -2.01 13.90
C SER A 173 -10.14 -2.08 13.39
N PHE A 174 -9.47 -3.25 13.43
CA PHE A 174 -8.12 -3.39 12.89
C PHE A 174 -8.05 -3.22 11.36
N TRP A 175 -9.06 -3.69 10.62
CA TRP A 175 -9.14 -3.44 9.18
C TRP A 175 -9.35 -1.95 8.86
N LEU A 176 -10.23 -1.28 9.61
CA LEU A 176 -10.44 0.16 9.47
C LEU A 176 -9.16 0.94 9.79
N LEU A 177 -8.49 0.59 10.90
CA LEU A 177 -7.21 1.18 11.27
C LEU A 177 -6.13 0.91 10.22
N THR A 178 -6.14 -0.25 9.56
CA THR A 178 -5.21 -0.56 8.47
C THR A 178 -5.46 0.39 7.29
N ALA A 179 -6.73 0.56 6.89
CA ALA A 179 -7.09 1.46 5.80
C ALA A 179 -6.70 2.91 6.13
N ILE A 180 -6.97 3.36 7.37
CA ILE A 180 -6.55 4.69 7.85
C ILE A 180 -5.03 4.82 7.84
N TYR A 181 -4.30 3.85 8.39
CA TYR A 181 -2.83 3.83 8.41
C TYR A 181 -2.26 3.94 6.99
N VAL A 182 -2.71 3.09 6.06
CA VAL A 182 -2.25 3.09 4.67
C VAL A 182 -2.58 4.41 3.98
N TYR A 183 -3.80 4.92 4.16
CA TYR A 183 -4.18 6.19 3.57
C TYR A 183 -3.33 7.33 4.12
N VAL A 184 -3.26 7.49 5.43
CA VAL A 184 -2.57 8.61 6.09
C VAL A 184 -1.07 8.58 5.79
N LEU A 185 -0.40 7.45 6.02
CA LEU A 185 1.06 7.38 5.98
C LEU A 185 1.63 7.10 4.59
N LEU A 186 0.90 6.42 3.70
CA LEU A 186 1.44 6.01 2.40
C LEU A 186 0.83 6.79 1.25
N LEU A 187 -0.49 7.06 1.27
CA LEU A 187 -1.21 7.53 0.08
C LEU A 187 -1.65 9.01 0.12
N SER A 188 -1.79 9.61 1.30
CA SER A 188 -2.36 10.96 1.45
C SER A 188 -1.57 11.99 0.65
N PRO A 189 -2.21 12.93 -0.07
CA PRO A 189 -1.49 13.96 -0.81
C PRO A 189 -0.52 14.77 0.07
N PRO A 190 0.58 15.30 -0.50
CA PRO A 190 1.49 16.18 0.22
C PRO A 190 0.75 17.34 0.88
N GLY A 191 1.00 17.60 2.16
CA GLY A 191 0.45 18.75 2.88
C GLY A 191 -1.03 18.64 3.27
N GLN A 192 -1.72 17.54 2.95
CA GLN A 192 -3.09 17.33 3.43
C GLN A 192 -3.11 16.94 4.91
N LEU A 193 -2.43 15.85 5.24
CA LEU A 193 -2.41 15.26 6.60
C LEU A 193 -1.01 15.20 7.17
N LEU A 194 -0.04 14.84 6.32
CA LEU A 194 1.36 14.70 6.70
C LEU A 194 2.27 15.45 5.72
N PRO A 195 3.39 15.99 6.23
CA PRO A 195 4.46 16.51 5.40
C PRO A 195 5.14 15.38 4.61
N GLY A 196 6.05 15.75 3.72
CA GLY A 196 6.76 14.81 2.86
C GLY A 196 5.90 14.23 1.72
N ALA A 197 6.57 13.54 0.80
CA ALA A 197 5.94 12.97 -0.37
C ALA A 197 5.30 11.60 -0.05
N PRO A 198 4.09 11.30 -0.57
CA PRO A 198 3.51 9.96 -0.51
C PRO A 198 4.30 8.96 -1.35
N ILE A 199 4.00 7.67 -1.18
CA ILE A 199 4.68 6.57 -1.89
C ILE A 199 4.56 6.69 -3.42
N TRP A 200 3.46 7.25 -3.93
CA TRP A 200 3.23 7.42 -5.37
C TRP A 200 3.94 8.65 -5.96
N ALA A 201 4.44 9.58 -5.14
CA ALA A 201 5.21 10.75 -5.55
C ALA A 201 6.58 10.82 -4.86
N ILE A 202 7.11 9.67 -4.43
CA ILE A 202 8.37 9.61 -3.69
C ILE A 202 9.52 10.14 -4.54
N ARG A 203 10.38 10.94 -3.93
CA ARG A 203 11.53 11.55 -4.62
C ARG A 203 12.66 10.51 -4.79
N PRO A 204 13.43 10.56 -5.89
CA PRO A 204 14.56 9.65 -6.10
C PRO A 204 15.60 9.70 -4.98
N GLU A 205 15.80 10.86 -4.35
CA GLU A 205 16.73 11.06 -3.25
C GLU A 205 16.29 10.27 -2.01
N THR A 206 15.01 10.36 -1.64
CA THR A 206 14.42 9.59 -0.54
C THR A 206 14.52 8.08 -0.79
N LEU A 207 14.31 7.64 -2.04
CA LEU A 207 14.50 6.22 -2.40
C LEU A 207 15.95 5.78 -2.21
N ARG A 208 16.93 6.62 -2.57
CA ARG A 208 18.35 6.31 -2.37
C ARG A 208 18.71 6.27 -0.89
N GLU A 209 18.18 7.17 -0.08
CA GLU A 209 18.36 7.18 1.37
C GLU A 209 17.86 5.86 1.99
N ILE A 210 16.62 5.46 1.70
CA ILE A 210 16.04 4.19 2.17
C ILE A 210 16.89 2.99 1.73
N LEU A 211 17.35 3.00 0.47
CA LEU A 211 18.21 1.91 -0.04
C LEU A 211 19.55 1.87 0.68
N ASN A 212 20.18 3.02 0.94
CA ASN A 212 21.45 3.10 1.65
C ASN A 212 21.30 2.65 3.11
N GLU A 213 20.23 3.06 3.78
CA GLU A 213 19.86 2.57 5.12
C GLU A 213 19.66 1.05 5.14
N SER A 214 18.95 0.53 4.14
CA SER A 214 18.69 -0.90 3.96
C SER A 214 19.95 -1.71 3.66
N LEU A 215 20.91 -1.15 2.91
CA LEU A 215 22.22 -1.77 2.69
C LEU A 215 23.00 -1.85 4.00
N ASN A 216 22.86 -0.83 4.86
CA ASN A 216 23.46 -0.77 6.18
C ASN A 216 22.69 -1.57 7.27
N PHE A 217 21.84 -2.51 6.85
CA PHE A 217 21.04 -3.35 7.76
C PHE A 217 21.90 -4.04 8.83
N PHE A 218 21.44 -3.95 10.07
CA PHE A 218 22.07 -4.40 11.31
C PHE A 218 23.52 -3.94 11.49
N PHE A 219 23.88 -2.80 10.90
CA PHE A 219 25.24 -2.27 10.86
C PHE A 219 26.27 -3.24 10.27
N VAL A 220 25.85 -4.27 9.52
CA VAL A 220 26.76 -5.28 8.98
C VAL A 220 27.76 -4.64 8.03
N LEU A 221 27.29 -3.92 7.00
CA LEU A 221 28.19 -3.23 6.07
C LEU A 221 29.03 -2.13 6.75
N PRO A 222 28.46 -1.24 7.59
CA PRO A 222 29.26 -0.24 8.32
C PRO A 222 30.39 -0.84 9.16
N ILE A 223 30.15 -1.97 9.84
CA ILE A 223 31.19 -2.65 10.62
C ILE A 223 32.24 -3.27 9.71
N LEU A 224 31.83 -3.86 8.58
CA LEU A 224 32.77 -4.42 7.60
C LEU A 224 33.63 -3.33 6.94
N ASP A 225 33.05 -2.17 6.66
CA ASP A 225 33.76 -1.00 6.14
C ASP A 225 34.78 -0.47 7.16
N TRP A 226 34.38 -0.35 8.43
CA TRP A 226 35.29 -0.03 9.53
C TRP A 226 36.45 -1.03 9.68
N LEU A 227 36.22 -2.31 9.38
CA LEU A 227 37.25 -3.35 9.35
C LEU A 227 38.07 -3.37 8.04
N GLY A 228 37.75 -2.53 7.05
CA GLY A 228 38.41 -2.50 5.74
C GLY A 228 38.07 -3.67 4.82
N LEU A 229 36.95 -4.36 5.06
CA LEU A 229 36.52 -5.58 4.34
C LEU A 229 35.48 -5.31 3.23
N ALA A 230 34.77 -4.19 3.28
CA ALA A 230 33.75 -3.79 2.32
C ALA A 230 33.67 -2.25 2.25
N SER A 231 32.79 -1.71 1.39
CA SER A 231 32.47 -0.28 1.39
C SER A 231 31.01 -0.06 1.72
N ALA A 232 30.72 0.73 2.75
CA ALA A 232 29.37 1.04 3.18
C ALA A 232 28.89 2.37 2.57
N PRO A 233 27.63 2.48 2.13
CA PRO A 233 27.07 3.78 1.76
C PRO A 233 27.00 4.70 2.99
N GLU A 234 27.31 5.97 2.77
CA GLU A 234 27.20 7.00 3.80
C GLU A 234 25.73 7.33 4.07
N VAL A 235 25.36 7.32 5.36
CA VAL A 235 24.01 7.60 5.85
C VAL A 235 24.16 8.46 7.10
N HIS A 236 23.26 9.42 7.28
CA HIS A 236 23.26 10.25 8.48
C HIS A 236 23.13 9.36 9.74
N PRO A 237 24.02 9.48 10.74
CA PRO A 237 24.08 8.50 11.83
C PRO A 237 22.80 8.39 12.66
N THR A 238 22.04 9.48 12.77
CA THR A 238 20.73 9.47 13.44
C THR A 238 19.72 8.59 12.71
N SER A 239 19.58 8.74 11.38
CA SER A 239 18.64 7.95 10.59
C SER A 239 19.06 6.48 10.56
N GLN A 240 20.37 6.23 10.41
CA GLN A 240 20.94 4.89 10.48
C GLN A 240 20.68 4.19 11.82
N ALA A 241 20.84 4.89 12.95
CA ALA A 241 20.52 4.38 14.27
C ALA A 241 19.03 4.08 14.41
N PHE A 242 18.19 5.03 14.01
CA PHE A 242 16.74 4.92 14.12
C PHE A 242 16.18 3.76 13.29
N PHE A 243 16.57 3.65 12.01
CA PHE A 243 16.20 2.58 11.10
C PHE A 243 16.57 1.20 11.68
N ASN A 244 17.83 1.02 12.08
CA ASN A 244 18.30 -0.26 12.61
C ASN A 244 17.65 -0.65 13.94
N PHE A 245 17.29 0.33 14.78
CA PHE A 245 16.52 0.07 15.99
C PHE A 245 15.10 -0.43 15.67
N ALA A 246 14.42 0.21 14.73
CA ALA A 246 13.09 -0.22 14.28
C ALA A 246 13.13 -1.62 13.67
N GLU A 247 14.09 -1.89 12.80
CA GLU A 247 14.31 -3.20 12.17
C GLU A 247 14.63 -4.30 13.19
N ALA A 248 15.48 -4.01 14.17
CA ALA A 248 15.77 -4.95 15.25
C ALA A 248 14.52 -5.33 16.04
N TRP A 249 13.59 -4.38 16.21
CA TRP A 249 12.33 -4.63 16.91
C TRP A 249 11.42 -5.56 16.11
N ILE A 250 11.11 -5.24 14.84
CA ILE A 250 10.25 -6.08 14.00
C ILE A 250 10.88 -7.44 13.70
N PHE A 251 12.22 -7.51 13.63
CA PHE A 251 12.94 -8.77 13.54
C PHE A 251 12.57 -9.72 14.70
N MET A 252 12.57 -9.22 15.93
CA MET A 252 12.19 -10.01 17.13
C MET A 252 10.72 -10.48 17.13
N PHE A 253 9.84 -9.91 16.30
CA PHE A 253 8.45 -10.37 16.23
C PHE A 253 8.32 -11.77 15.66
N LEU A 254 9.26 -12.29 14.85
CA LEU A 254 9.10 -13.62 14.25
C LEU A 254 8.87 -14.72 15.31
N PRO A 255 9.76 -14.93 16.30
CA PRO A 255 9.52 -15.94 17.33
C PRO A 255 8.26 -15.67 18.16
N LEU A 256 7.91 -14.40 18.41
CA LEU A 256 6.67 -14.02 19.10
C LEU A 256 5.44 -14.45 18.30
N LEU A 257 5.41 -14.15 17.00
CA LEU A 257 4.37 -14.57 16.08
C LEU A 257 4.29 -16.10 16.04
N LEU A 258 5.43 -16.79 15.93
CA LEU A 258 5.46 -18.26 15.96
C LEU A 258 4.84 -18.85 17.23
N CYS A 259 5.00 -18.19 18.39
CA CYS A 259 4.36 -18.57 19.65
C CYS A 259 2.86 -18.20 19.72
N ASP A 260 2.37 -17.25 18.91
CA ASP A 260 0.94 -16.91 18.87
C ASP A 260 0.13 -18.06 18.25
N ARG A 261 -0.62 -18.72 19.12
CA ARG A 261 -1.49 -19.86 18.78
C ARG A 261 -2.77 -19.42 18.08
N ARG A 262 -3.24 -18.20 18.37
CA ARG A 262 -4.47 -17.67 17.77
C ARG A 262 -4.29 -17.45 16.26
N GLY A 263 -3.09 -17.04 15.84
CA GLY A 263 -2.68 -16.94 14.43
C GLY A 263 -2.13 -18.24 13.81
N ARG A 264 -2.34 -19.43 14.39
CA ARG A 264 -1.68 -20.68 13.94
C ARG A 264 -1.93 -21.05 12.47
N ARG A 265 -3.10 -20.68 11.92
CA ARG A 265 -3.47 -20.94 10.51
C ARG A 265 -2.90 -19.91 9.52
N LEU A 266 -2.35 -18.80 10.02
CA LEU A 266 -1.83 -17.72 9.20
C LEU A 266 -0.37 -18.02 8.76
N PRO A 267 0.06 -17.54 7.58
CA PRO A 267 1.42 -17.73 7.11
C PRO A 267 2.38 -16.75 7.78
N LYS A 268 2.67 -16.99 9.08
CA LYS A 268 3.38 -16.05 9.96
C LYS A 268 4.76 -15.63 9.47
N VAL A 269 5.53 -16.56 8.88
CA VAL A 269 6.86 -16.27 8.33
C VAL A 269 6.77 -15.34 7.12
N ALA A 270 5.79 -15.55 6.23
CA ALA A 270 5.61 -14.69 5.06
C ALA A 270 5.11 -13.29 5.46
N ILE A 271 4.19 -13.23 6.41
CA ILE A 271 3.70 -11.95 6.96
C ILE A 271 4.85 -11.19 7.64
N TRP A 272 5.64 -11.86 8.47
CA TRP A 272 6.81 -11.26 9.09
C TRP A 272 7.83 -10.79 8.05
N GLY A 273 8.14 -11.62 7.05
CA GLY A 273 9.08 -11.26 5.99
C GLY A 273 8.62 -10.04 5.19
N ALA A 274 7.32 -9.88 4.96
CA ALA A 274 6.76 -8.66 4.37
C ALA A 274 6.78 -7.47 5.35
N ALA A 275 6.56 -7.72 6.64
CA ALA A 275 6.63 -6.71 7.69
C ALA A 275 8.05 -6.20 7.96
N MET A 276 9.11 -6.94 7.59
CA MET A 276 10.49 -6.41 7.60
C MET A 276 10.72 -5.26 6.59
N PHE A 277 9.77 -5.01 5.67
CA PHE A 277 9.86 -3.90 4.70
C PHE A 277 8.73 -2.89 4.85
N LEU A 278 7.53 -3.37 5.16
CA LEU A 278 6.31 -2.56 5.24
C LEU A 278 5.59 -2.73 6.59
N THR A 279 6.33 -3.19 7.62
CA THR A 279 5.98 -3.11 9.04
C THR A 279 4.49 -3.35 9.34
N ASN A 280 3.75 -2.28 9.67
CA ASN A 280 2.36 -2.35 10.11
C ASN A 280 1.33 -2.47 8.99
N VAL A 281 1.73 -2.26 7.73
CA VAL A 281 0.90 -2.63 6.57
C VAL A 281 0.58 -4.12 6.59
N PHE A 282 1.47 -4.96 7.11
CA PHE A 282 1.25 -6.41 7.22
C PHE A 282 0.93 -6.86 8.65
N LEU A 283 1.51 -6.23 9.66
CA LEU A 283 1.28 -6.62 11.05
C LEU A 283 -0.14 -6.27 11.52
N MET A 284 -0.73 -5.16 11.06
CA MET A 284 -2.10 -4.78 11.45
C MET A 284 -3.17 -5.70 10.83
N PRO A 285 -3.12 -6.06 9.54
CA PRO A 285 -3.96 -7.13 8.99
C PRO A 285 -3.79 -8.47 9.70
N TYR A 286 -2.58 -8.84 10.10
CA TYR A 286 -2.36 -10.02 10.93
C TYR A 286 -3.16 -9.94 12.25
N MET A 287 -3.13 -8.78 12.92
CA MET A 287 -3.91 -8.53 14.13
C MET A 287 -5.42 -8.59 13.90
N ALA A 288 -5.90 -8.19 12.72
CA ALA A 288 -7.31 -8.32 12.33
C ALA A 288 -7.71 -9.79 12.08
N LEU A 289 -6.90 -10.50 11.30
CA LEU A 289 -7.16 -11.87 10.86
C LEU A 289 -7.15 -12.87 12.02
N ARG A 290 -6.21 -12.71 12.97
CA ARG A 290 -6.16 -13.58 14.15
C ARG A 290 -7.41 -13.46 15.03
N GLN A 291 -8.18 -12.36 14.96
CA GLN A 291 -9.41 -12.24 15.75
C GLN A 291 -10.50 -13.22 15.31
N ASN A 292 -10.48 -13.65 14.05
CA ASN A 292 -11.45 -14.60 13.49
C ASN A 292 -11.23 -16.03 14.00
N ALA A 293 -10.11 -16.30 14.66
CA ALA A 293 -9.85 -17.56 15.32
C ALA A 293 -10.29 -17.52 16.80
N PRO A 294 -10.84 -18.62 17.34
CA PRO A 294 -11.23 -18.71 18.74
C PRO A 294 -10.01 -18.53 19.66
N THR A 295 -10.26 -18.02 20.87
CA THR A 295 -9.21 -17.85 21.87
C THR A 295 -8.70 -19.22 22.33
N PRO A 296 -7.39 -19.52 22.17
CA PRO A 296 -6.82 -20.78 22.60
C PRO A 296 -6.77 -20.88 24.13
N LEU A 297 -6.80 -22.12 24.65
CA LEU A 297 -6.64 -22.37 26.08
C LEU A 297 -5.26 -21.89 26.58
N PRO A 298 -5.17 -21.41 27.84
CA PRO A 298 -3.91 -20.94 28.41
C PRO A 298 -2.93 -22.10 28.57
N GLU A 299 -1.84 -22.04 27.82
CA GLU A 299 -0.75 -23.01 27.91
C GLU A 299 0.59 -22.30 27.88
N PRO A 300 1.65 -22.89 28.47
CA PRO A 300 2.97 -22.29 28.41
C PRO A 300 3.45 -22.15 26.96
N PRO A 301 4.10 -21.02 26.62
CA PRO A 301 4.71 -20.87 25.31
C PRO A 301 5.89 -21.83 25.15
N GLN A 302 5.98 -22.46 23.99
CA GLN A 302 7.14 -23.27 23.60
C GLN A 302 8.09 -22.40 22.79
N LYS A 303 9.13 -21.87 23.44
CA LYS A 303 10.18 -21.08 22.80
C LYS A 303 11.23 -22.05 22.23
N GLY A 304 11.39 -22.05 20.91
CA GLY A 304 12.47 -22.78 20.25
C GLY A 304 13.82 -22.07 20.41
N PRO A 305 14.95 -22.70 20.02
CA PRO A 305 16.28 -22.09 20.08
C PRO A 305 16.37 -20.77 19.29
N LEU A 306 15.59 -20.67 18.21
CA LEU A 306 15.45 -19.46 17.40
C LEU A 306 15.05 -18.22 18.23
N ALA A 307 14.23 -18.38 19.27
CA ALA A 307 13.81 -17.28 20.11
C ALA A 307 15.01 -16.60 20.79
N ARG A 308 15.93 -17.40 21.33
CA ARG A 308 17.12 -16.88 22.01
C ARG A 308 18.06 -16.14 21.07
N THR A 309 18.30 -16.70 19.88
CA THR A 309 19.12 -16.04 18.86
C THR A 309 18.53 -14.69 18.48
N PHE A 310 17.22 -14.64 18.23
CA PHE A 310 16.53 -13.40 17.86
C PHE A 310 16.55 -12.37 18.99
N GLY A 311 16.35 -12.81 20.24
CA GLY A 311 16.44 -11.94 21.41
C GLY A 311 17.83 -11.33 21.59
N TRP A 312 18.90 -12.15 21.50
CA TRP A 312 20.27 -11.66 21.59
C TRP A 312 20.64 -10.71 20.44
N THR A 313 20.28 -11.05 19.20
CA THR A 313 20.49 -10.18 18.04
C THR A 313 19.74 -8.86 18.21
N GLY A 314 18.48 -8.90 18.64
CA GLY A 314 17.69 -7.70 18.90
C GLY A 314 18.32 -6.79 19.96
N ILE A 315 18.77 -7.35 21.10
CA ILE A 315 19.52 -6.58 22.12
C ILE A 315 20.79 -5.98 21.54
N ALA A 316 21.60 -6.78 20.83
CA ALA A 316 22.88 -6.33 20.29
C ALA A 316 22.68 -5.17 19.30
N VAL A 317 21.81 -5.33 18.31
CA VAL A 317 21.54 -4.30 17.31
C VAL A 317 20.88 -3.08 17.94
N GLY A 318 19.93 -3.25 18.86
CA GLY A 318 19.29 -2.13 19.55
C GLY A 318 20.26 -1.34 20.43
N ALA A 319 21.16 -2.02 21.15
CA ALA A 319 22.20 -1.38 21.93
C ALA A 319 23.20 -0.65 21.02
N ILE A 320 23.64 -1.28 19.93
CA ILE A 320 24.50 -0.65 18.92
C ILE A 320 23.80 0.58 18.34
N ALA A 321 22.52 0.52 18.01
CA ALA A 321 21.78 1.67 17.50
C ALA A 321 21.74 2.85 18.49
N ILE A 322 21.50 2.57 19.78
CA ILE A 322 21.54 3.60 20.82
C ILE A 322 22.94 4.18 20.95
N LEU A 323 23.97 3.33 21.02
CA LEU A 323 25.36 3.76 21.06
C LEU A 323 25.71 4.58 19.81
N TRP A 324 25.31 4.14 18.63
CA TRP A 324 25.53 4.83 17.36
C TRP A 324 24.92 6.23 17.39
N PHE A 325 23.68 6.37 17.88
CA PHE A 325 23.06 7.69 18.04
C PHE A 325 23.83 8.59 19.02
N LEU A 326 24.26 8.03 20.16
CA LEU A 326 24.95 8.79 21.22
C LEU A 326 26.40 9.15 20.88
N THR A 327 27.12 8.24 20.23
CA THR A 327 28.59 8.31 20.03
C THR A 327 28.99 8.40 18.56
N ALA A 328 28.05 8.63 17.64
CA ALA A 328 28.33 8.78 16.21
C ALA A 328 29.45 9.79 15.91
N GLN A 329 29.96 9.68 14.68
CA GLN A 329 31.14 10.38 14.18
C GLN A 329 31.12 11.90 14.47
N PRO A 330 32.29 12.53 14.65
CA PRO A 330 32.43 13.97 14.91
C PRO A 330 31.70 14.86 13.89
N GLU A 331 31.57 14.36 12.65
CA GLU A 331 30.97 15.05 11.50
C GLU A 331 29.45 15.21 11.61
N ALA A 332 28.76 14.33 12.35
CA ALA A 332 27.31 14.42 12.58
C ALA A 332 26.94 15.36 13.74
N GLY A 333 27.92 16.08 14.28
CA GLY A 333 27.69 17.07 15.32
C GLY A 333 27.47 16.49 16.72
N GLU A 334 27.25 17.38 17.68
CA GLU A 334 26.93 17.03 19.07
C GLU A 334 25.54 16.39 19.21
N LEU A 335 25.25 15.79 20.36
CA LEU A 335 23.96 15.15 20.64
C LEU A 335 22.76 16.10 20.41
N SER A 336 22.91 17.39 20.74
CA SER A 336 21.89 18.42 20.52
C SER A 336 21.55 18.59 19.04
N GLN A 337 22.56 18.62 18.17
CA GLN A 337 22.42 18.76 16.72
C GLN A 337 21.78 17.51 16.12
N ARG A 338 22.15 16.31 16.60
CA ARG A 338 21.53 15.05 16.15
C ARG A 338 20.06 14.96 16.52
N LEU A 339 19.71 15.42 17.72
CA LEU A 339 18.32 15.49 18.17
C LEU A 339 17.53 16.53 17.35
N GLN A 340 18.13 17.68 17.06
CA GLN A 340 17.51 18.69 16.21
C GLN A 340 17.26 18.16 14.80
N TYR A 341 18.25 17.48 14.20
CA TYR A 341 18.09 16.80 12.92
C TYR A 341 16.94 15.79 12.97
N PHE A 342 16.85 14.96 14.02
CA PHE A 342 15.76 14.00 14.16
C PHE A 342 14.39 14.69 14.21
N ILE A 343 14.27 15.77 14.98
CA ILE A 343 13.03 16.55 15.09
C ILE A 343 12.64 17.13 13.73
N GLU A 344 13.62 17.65 12.98
CA GLU A 344 13.40 18.17 11.63
C GLU A 344 12.92 17.07 10.68
N GLN A 345 13.52 15.87 10.73
CA GLN A 345 13.07 14.72 9.93
C GLN A 345 11.64 14.32 10.27
N VAL A 346 11.27 14.25 11.55
CA VAL A 346 9.88 13.96 11.97
C VAL A 346 8.89 15.04 11.49
N GLN A 347 9.33 16.26 11.24
CA GLN A 347 8.49 17.35 10.77
C GLN A 347 8.41 17.47 9.24
N THR A 348 9.33 16.84 8.51
CA THR A 348 9.50 17.09 7.07
C THR A 348 9.44 15.81 6.24
N ASP A 349 9.94 14.70 6.78
CA ASP A 349 10.05 13.42 6.10
C ASP A 349 8.97 12.43 6.53
N ARG A 350 8.22 11.95 5.54
CA ARG A 350 7.09 11.06 5.77
C ARG A 350 7.51 9.66 6.19
N VAL A 351 8.66 9.19 5.70
CA VAL A 351 9.16 7.84 6.00
C VAL A 351 9.55 7.76 7.48
N THR A 352 10.22 8.79 7.98
CA THR A 352 10.57 8.95 9.40
C THR A 352 9.30 9.00 10.27
N ILE A 353 8.28 9.74 9.87
CA ILE A 353 6.98 9.75 10.57
C ILE A 353 6.37 8.35 10.60
N ALA A 354 6.39 7.62 9.48
CA ALA A 354 5.87 6.26 9.40
C ALA A 354 6.58 5.31 10.37
N PHE A 355 7.92 5.35 10.42
CA PHE A 355 8.69 4.58 11.40
C PHE A 355 8.37 4.98 12.85
N CYS A 356 8.18 6.27 13.15
CA CYS A 356 7.75 6.71 14.49
C CYS A 356 6.40 6.10 14.89
N VAL A 357 5.42 6.15 14.00
CA VAL A 357 4.12 5.49 14.21
C VAL A 357 4.30 3.99 14.36
N ASP A 358 5.21 3.40 13.60
CA ASP A 358 5.47 1.96 13.65
C ASP A 358 6.01 1.51 14.99
N LEU A 359 6.96 2.24 15.58
CA LEU A 359 7.50 1.93 16.91
C LEU A 359 6.41 1.96 17.99
N VAL A 360 5.48 2.92 17.92
CA VAL A 360 4.33 2.99 18.84
C VAL A 360 3.43 1.77 18.66
N LEU A 361 3.09 1.43 17.41
CA LEU A 361 2.27 0.26 17.10
C LEU A 361 2.97 -1.05 17.49
N PHE A 362 4.29 -1.15 17.34
CA PHE A 362 5.07 -2.29 17.81
C PHE A 362 4.96 -2.44 19.32
N GLY A 363 5.06 -1.36 20.09
CA GLY A 363 4.82 -1.38 21.54
C GLY A 363 3.43 -1.95 21.89
N LEU A 364 2.39 -1.47 21.22
CA LEU A 364 1.02 -1.93 21.43
C LEU A 364 0.83 -3.40 21.02
N PHE A 365 1.29 -3.78 19.84
CA PHE A 365 1.16 -5.15 19.32
C PHE A 365 2.00 -6.14 20.12
N GLN A 366 3.20 -5.75 20.54
CA GLN A 366 4.01 -6.51 21.51
C GLN A 366 3.21 -6.76 22.79
N ALA A 367 2.64 -5.71 23.39
CA ALA A 367 1.88 -5.84 24.64
C ALA A 367 0.67 -6.77 24.52
N VAL A 368 -0.04 -6.71 23.39
CA VAL A 368 -1.19 -7.57 23.09
C VAL A 368 -0.76 -9.00 22.79
N LEU A 369 0.22 -9.21 21.91
CA LEU A 369 0.68 -10.54 21.50
C LEU A 369 1.35 -11.28 22.67
N MET A 370 2.27 -10.63 23.39
CA MET A 370 2.85 -11.23 24.59
C MET A 370 1.80 -11.47 25.67
N GLY A 371 0.78 -10.61 25.80
CA GLY A 371 -0.35 -10.83 26.71
C GLY A 371 -1.19 -12.07 26.38
N ALA A 372 -1.25 -12.44 25.09
CA ALA A 372 -1.93 -13.64 24.59
C ALA A 372 -1.04 -14.89 24.66
N VAL A 373 0.28 -14.73 24.52
CA VAL A 373 1.26 -15.82 24.54
C VAL A 373 1.67 -16.20 25.97
N ILE A 374 1.68 -15.24 26.91
CA ILE A 374 2.10 -15.43 28.30
C ILE A 374 0.86 -15.50 29.20
N PRO A 375 0.54 -16.66 29.80
CA PRO A 375 -0.61 -16.82 30.68
C PRO A 375 -0.61 -15.88 31.89
N SER A 376 -1.80 -15.55 32.39
CA SER A 376 -1.98 -14.81 33.65
C SER A 376 -1.28 -15.51 34.82
N GLY A 377 -0.57 -14.76 35.66
CA GLY A 377 0.13 -15.27 36.85
C GLY A 377 1.61 -15.63 36.66
N ARG A 378 2.16 -15.56 35.43
CA ARG A 378 3.59 -15.74 35.19
C ARG A 378 4.38 -14.46 35.51
N GLN A 379 5.51 -14.59 36.23
CA GLN A 379 6.38 -13.47 36.60
C GLN A 379 6.82 -12.62 35.39
N LEU A 380 7.13 -13.26 34.25
CA LEU A 380 7.59 -12.58 33.04
C LEU A 380 6.49 -11.86 32.25
N ARG A 381 5.22 -11.94 32.66
CA ARG A 381 4.12 -11.32 31.93
C ARG A 381 4.20 -9.78 31.93
N GLY A 382 4.79 -9.19 32.98
CA GLY A 382 5.00 -7.74 33.07
C GLY A 382 5.87 -7.18 31.93
N LEU A 383 6.80 -7.99 31.40
CA LEU A 383 7.68 -7.61 30.31
C LEU A 383 6.92 -7.17 29.05
N ARG A 384 5.67 -7.61 28.85
CA ARG A 384 4.84 -7.19 27.71
C ARG A 384 4.67 -5.67 27.61
N LEU A 385 4.75 -4.95 28.73
CA LEU A 385 4.56 -3.50 28.81
C LEU A 385 5.86 -2.70 28.69
N ILE A 386 7.01 -3.38 28.62
CA ILE A 386 8.32 -2.73 28.43
C ILE A 386 8.63 -2.81 26.93
N PRO A 387 8.44 -1.73 26.15
CA PRO A 387 8.60 -1.76 24.71
C PRO A 387 10.04 -2.13 24.35
N PHE A 388 10.21 -2.91 23.28
CA PHE A 388 11.49 -3.44 22.80
C PHE A 388 12.18 -4.42 23.77
N TRP A 389 12.65 -3.92 24.91
CA TRP A 389 13.45 -4.67 25.88
C TRP A 389 12.69 -5.82 26.52
N GLY A 390 11.41 -5.62 26.81
CA GLY A 390 10.59 -6.66 27.41
C GLY A 390 10.42 -7.88 26.49
N LEU A 391 10.27 -7.66 25.19
CA LEU A 391 10.26 -8.72 24.19
C LEU A 391 11.61 -9.40 24.11
N ALA A 392 12.68 -8.63 23.99
CA ALA A 392 14.04 -9.16 23.86
C ALA A 392 14.42 -10.05 25.06
N ILE A 393 14.20 -9.56 26.28
CA ILE A 393 14.46 -10.30 27.52
C ILE A 393 13.59 -11.56 27.59
N TRP A 394 12.29 -11.46 27.26
CA TRP A 394 11.40 -12.63 27.28
C TRP A 394 11.81 -13.72 26.28
N LEU A 395 12.40 -13.34 25.14
CA LEU A 395 12.91 -14.26 24.12
C LEU A 395 14.19 -14.99 24.56
N ILE A 396 15.03 -14.34 25.38
CA ILE A 396 16.29 -14.88 25.89
C ILE A 396 16.07 -15.85 27.06
N LEU A 397 15.25 -15.43 28.03
CA LEU A 397 14.78 -16.27 29.13
C LEU A 397 13.92 -17.42 28.61
#